data_AF-A0A7V0T556-F1
#
_entry.id   AF-A0A7V0T556-F1
#
_cell.length_a   1.000
_cell.length_b   1.000
_cell.length_c   1.000
_cell.angle_alpha   90.00
_cell.angle_beta   90.00
_cell.angle_gamma   90.00
#
_symmetry.space_group_name_H-M   'P 1'
#
loop_
_entity.id
_entity.type
_entity.pdbx_description
1 polymer ?
#
loop_
_entity_poly.entity_id
_entity_poly.type
_entity_poly.pdbx_seq_one_letter_code
_entity_poly.pdbx_strand_id
1 'polypeptide(L)'
;MSNINPAQRIAKWNAKYDTGRIKATLDELRDRMYMNVQSVFPMLTSMEEQVRQTLDADGVSVIQYPFYLSFGREVWARIRRGMSGNSLALEVATLVAKWTARGLSPSTLENVRFQVFNVSAPVGP
;
A
#
# COMPACT_ATOMS: atom_id res chain seq x y z
N MET A 1 27.77 26.36 13.93
CA MET A 1 26.86 26.08 15.06
C MET A 1 25.52 25.61 14.50
N SER A 2 24.94 24.52 15.00
CA SER A 2 23.67 23.98 14.49
C SER A 2 22.50 24.93 14.82
N ASN A 3 21.75 25.37 13.81
CA ASN A 3 20.55 26.21 13.95
C ASN A 3 19.31 25.44 14.43
N ILE A 4 19.49 24.24 14.99
CA ILE A 4 18.41 23.43 15.53
C ILE A 4 18.25 23.77 17.01
N ASN A 5 17.22 24.55 17.34
CA ASN A 5 16.83 24.84 18.72
C ASN A 5 15.78 23.80 19.19
N PRO A 6 16.11 22.92 20.15
CA PRO A 6 15.16 21.92 20.66
C PRO A 6 13.90 22.54 21.28
N ALA A 7 14.01 23.68 21.96
CA ALA A 7 12.87 24.34 22.60
C ALA A 7 11.83 24.81 21.57
N GLN A 8 12.28 25.31 20.41
CA GLN A 8 11.37 25.68 19.32
C GLN A 8 10.65 24.46 18.74
N ARG A 9 11.31 23.29 18.67
CA ARG A 9 10.69 22.04 18.20
C ARG A 9 9.64 21.54 19.20
N ILE A 10 9.95 21.58 20.49
CA ILE A 10 9.02 21.19 21.57
C ILE A 10 7.81 22.13 21.61
N ALA A 11 8.01 23.44 21.54
CA ALA A 11 6.91 24.41 21.51
C ALA A 11 5.99 24.21 20.30
N LYS A 12 6.58 24.01 19.10
CA LYS A 12 5.81 23.70 17.88
C LYS A 12 5.07 22.37 17.98
N TRP A 13 5.63 21.37 18.67
CA TRP A 13 4.93 20.11 18.92
C TRP A 13 3.76 20.34 19.88
N ASN A 14 3.97 21.00 21.02
CA ASN A 14 2.91 21.26 22.01
C ASN A 14 1.72 22.02 21.41
N ALA A 15 1.99 23.02 20.56
CA ALA A 15 0.96 23.79 19.85
C ALA A 15 0.11 22.95 18.87
N LYS A 16 0.60 21.80 18.39
CA LYS A 16 -0.18 20.86 17.57
C LYS A 16 -1.11 19.98 18.39
N TYR A 17 -0.83 19.81 19.68
CA TYR A 17 -1.55 18.92 20.60
C TYR A 17 -2.65 19.65 21.39
N ASP A 18 -3.07 20.83 20.94
CA ASP A 18 -4.32 21.44 21.40
C ASP A 18 -5.49 20.53 21.03
N THR A 19 -6.04 19.84 22.03
CA THR A 19 -7.09 18.83 21.86
C THR A 19 -8.41 19.43 21.39
N GLY A 20 -8.69 20.70 21.73
CA GLY A 20 -9.86 21.41 21.25
C GLY A 20 -9.78 21.66 19.74
N ARG A 21 -8.62 22.14 19.28
CA ARG A 21 -8.35 22.32 17.85
C ARG A 21 -8.39 21.00 17.09
N ILE A 22 -7.81 19.93 17.65
CA ILE A 22 -7.84 18.59 17.05
C ILE A 22 -9.28 18.13 16.84
N LYS A 23 -10.15 18.26 17.86
CA LYS A 23 -11.54 17.86 17.75
C LYS A 23 -12.26 18.63 16.64
N ALA A 24 -12.16 19.97 16.65
CA ALA A 24 -12.79 20.81 15.64
C ALA A 24 -12.36 20.42 14.21
N THR A 25 -11.05 20.20 14.01
CA THR A 25 -10.52 19.73 12.72
C THR A 25 -11.08 18.36 12.32
N LEU A 26 -11.18 17.41 13.26
CA LEU A 26 -11.74 16.09 12.95
C LEU A 26 -13.23 16.15 12.62
N ASP A 27 -14.00 16.99 13.32
CA ASP A 27 -15.43 17.18 13.04
C ASP A 27 -15.63 17.72 11.62
N GLU A 28 -14.85 18.74 11.21
CA GLU A 28 -14.89 19.31 9.86
C GLU A 28 -14.50 18.31 8.77
N LEU A 29 -13.56 17.41 9.07
CA LEU A 29 -13.05 16.43 8.10
C LEU A 29 -13.88 15.16 8.00
N ARG A 30 -14.73 14.88 9.00
CA ARG A 30 -15.37 13.58 9.21
C ARG A 30 -16.09 13.09 7.96
N ASP A 31 -16.97 13.92 7.39
CA ASP A 31 -17.79 13.49 6.25
C ASP A 31 -16.92 13.17 5.03
N ARG A 32 -15.94 14.02 4.73
CA ARG A 32 -14.99 13.79 3.64
C ARG A 32 -14.16 12.53 3.87
N MET A 33 -13.68 12.31 5.09
CA MET A 33 -12.95 11.09 5.45
C MET A 33 -13.83 9.85 5.29
N TYR A 34 -15.08 9.93 5.73
CA TYR A 34 -16.05 8.85 5.62
C TYR A 34 -16.38 8.51 4.16
N MET A 35 -16.63 9.51 3.31
CA MET A 35 -16.85 9.29 1.87
C MET A 35 -15.64 8.62 1.21
N ASN A 36 -14.42 9.02 1.57
CA ASN A 36 -13.21 8.37 1.09
C ASN A 36 -13.14 6.90 1.53
N VAL A 37 -13.44 6.61 2.80
CA VAL A 37 -13.46 5.24 3.32
C VAL A 37 -14.51 4.39 2.61
N GLN A 38 -15.74 4.89 2.46
CA GLN A 38 -16.82 4.20 1.77
C GLN A 38 -16.47 3.87 0.32
N SER A 39 -15.75 4.75 -0.37
CA SER A 39 -15.28 4.49 -1.73
C SER A 39 -14.15 3.46 -1.74
N VAL A 40 -13.16 3.63 -0.86
CA VAL A 40 -11.88 2.95 -0.98
C VAL A 40 -11.85 1.55 -0.38
N PHE A 41 -12.52 1.36 0.75
CA PHE A 41 -12.43 0.09 1.49
C PHE A 41 -13.02 -1.09 0.74
N PRO A 42 -14.19 -0.98 0.06
CA PRO A 42 -14.70 -2.07 -0.76
C PRO A 42 -13.71 -2.52 -1.86
N MET A 43 -13.07 -1.56 -2.52
CA MET A 43 -12.04 -1.85 -3.54
C MET A 43 -10.82 -2.54 -2.93
N LEU A 44 -10.36 -2.08 -1.76
CA LEU A 44 -9.23 -2.68 -1.05
C LEU A 44 -9.56 -4.12 -0.61
N THR A 45 -10.71 -4.35 0.01
CA THR A 45 -11.15 -5.68 0.44
C THR A 45 -11.29 -6.63 -0.74
N SER A 46 -11.88 -6.18 -1.85
CA SER A 46 -12.00 -7.01 -3.06
C SER A 46 -10.64 -7.41 -3.63
N MET A 47 -9.69 -6.48 -3.68
CA MET A 47 -8.32 -6.78 -4.11
C MET A 47 -7.64 -7.77 -3.17
N GLU A 48 -7.76 -7.60 -1.86
CA GLU A 48 -7.19 -8.54 -0.88
C GLU A 48 -7.80 -9.93 -0.97
N GLU A 49 -9.09 -10.03 -1.30
CA GLU A 49 -9.77 -11.30 -1.53
C GLU A 49 -9.24 -12.01 -2.79
N GLN A 50 -9.05 -11.28 -3.89
CA GLN A 50 -8.43 -11.82 -5.11
C GLN A 50 -7.00 -12.31 -4.86
N VAL A 51 -6.21 -11.55 -4.08
CA VAL A 51 -4.87 -12.01 -3.66
C VAL A 51 -4.97 -13.31 -2.90
N ARG A 52 -5.87 -13.43 -1.89
CA ARG A 52 -6.05 -14.67 -1.14
C ARG A 52 -6.42 -15.85 -2.03
N GLN A 53 -7.34 -15.65 -2.97
CA GLN A 53 -7.73 -16.70 -3.93
C GLN A 53 -6.54 -17.20 -4.75
N THR A 54 -5.66 -16.31 -5.21
CA THR A 54 -4.40 -16.72 -5.87
C THR A 54 -3.48 -17.49 -4.93
N LEU A 55 -3.37 -17.08 -3.65
CA LEU A 55 -2.53 -17.78 -2.66
C LEU A 55 -3.08 -19.17 -2.28
N ASP A 56 -4.41 -19.30 -2.18
CA ASP A 56 -5.09 -20.57 -1.97
C ASP A 56 -4.81 -21.52 -3.14
N ALA A 57 -4.93 -21.03 -4.38
CA ALA A 57 -4.63 -21.82 -5.59
C ALA A 57 -3.17 -22.27 -5.68
N ASP A 58 -2.24 -21.42 -5.21
CA ASP A 58 -0.80 -21.73 -5.17
C ASP A 58 -0.41 -22.61 -3.95
N GLY A 59 -1.35 -22.96 -3.08
CA GLY A 59 -1.09 -23.79 -1.89
C GLY A 59 -0.22 -23.10 -0.83
N VAL A 60 -0.24 -21.76 -0.77
CA VAL A 60 0.56 -20.98 0.17
C VAL A 60 0.01 -21.14 1.59
N SER A 61 0.89 -21.28 2.58
CA SER A 61 0.49 -21.32 3.98
C SER A 61 -0.11 -19.97 4.43
N VAL A 62 -1.22 -20.01 5.17
CA VAL A 62 -1.89 -18.81 5.72
C VAL A 62 -0.95 -17.93 6.56
N ILE A 63 0.07 -18.52 7.19
CA ILE A 63 1.10 -17.78 7.94
C ILE A 63 1.85 -16.78 7.04
N GLN A 64 1.97 -17.07 5.74
CA GLN A 64 2.65 -16.22 4.78
C GLN A 64 1.75 -15.16 4.12
N TYR A 65 0.43 -15.26 4.29
CA TYR A 65 -0.53 -14.36 3.63
C TYR A 65 -0.30 -12.88 3.92
N PRO A 66 0.02 -12.46 5.16
CA PRO A 66 0.28 -11.05 5.44
C PRO A 66 1.40 -10.45 4.57
N PHE A 67 2.40 -11.24 4.18
CA PHE A 67 3.51 -10.78 3.34
C PHE A 67 3.08 -10.60 1.88
N TYR A 68 2.34 -11.56 1.32
CA TYR A 68 1.78 -11.44 -0.04
C TYR A 68 0.70 -10.36 -0.14
N LEU A 69 -0.15 -10.19 0.89
CA LEU A 69 -1.11 -9.09 0.97
C LEU A 69 -0.39 -7.73 1.01
N SER A 70 0.76 -7.66 1.67
CA SER A 70 1.58 -6.44 1.67
C SER A 70 2.13 -6.13 0.28
N PHE A 71 2.59 -7.14 -0.47
CA PHE A 71 2.94 -6.99 -1.88
C PHE A 71 1.74 -6.48 -2.71
N GLY A 72 0.57 -7.13 -2.62
CA GLY A 72 -0.65 -6.71 -3.32
C GLY A 72 -1.04 -5.26 -3.03
N ARG A 73 -1.01 -4.84 -1.75
CA ARG A 73 -1.28 -3.44 -1.35
C ARG A 73 -0.28 -2.46 -1.95
N GLU A 74 0.99 -2.83 -2.07
CA GLU A 74 1.99 -1.97 -2.69
C GLU A 74 1.78 -1.82 -4.19
N VAL A 75 1.38 -2.89 -4.90
CA VAL A 75 1.01 -2.80 -6.32
C VAL A 75 -0.24 -1.94 -6.49
N TRP A 76 -1.29 -2.21 -5.71
CA TRP A 76 -2.54 -1.44 -5.74
C TRP A 76 -2.33 0.04 -5.46
N ALA A 77 -1.46 0.40 -4.50
CA ALA A 77 -1.12 1.78 -4.20
C ALA A 77 -0.46 2.51 -5.39
N ARG A 78 0.20 1.79 -6.31
CA ARG A 78 0.89 2.39 -7.46
C ARG A 78 -0.10 2.69 -8.57
N ILE A 79 -0.99 1.73 -8.84
CA ILE A 79 -2.13 1.90 -9.73
C ILE A 79 -2.98 3.08 -9.27
N ARG A 80 -3.29 3.15 -7.98
CA ARG A 80 -4.05 4.26 -7.38
C ARG A 80 -3.37 5.62 -7.44
N ARG A 81 -2.06 5.68 -7.68
CA ARG A 81 -1.29 6.91 -7.93
C ARG A 81 -1.21 7.24 -9.42
N GLY A 82 -1.93 6.50 -10.28
CA GLY A 82 -2.01 6.74 -11.71
C GLY A 82 -0.91 6.06 -12.53
N MET A 83 -0.10 5.16 -11.95
CA MET A 83 0.87 4.39 -12.74
C MET A 83 0.16 3.37 -13.63
N SER A 84 0.62 3.26 -14.86
CA SER A 84 0.09 2.34 -15.86
C SER A 84 1.16 1.92 -16.87
N GLY A 85 0.81 0.96 -17.74
CA GLY A 85 1.67 0.52 -18.85
C GLY A 85 3.05 0.02 -18.38
N ASN A 86 4.08 0.34 -19.17
CA ASN A 86 5.44 -0.14 -18.91
C ASN A 86 6.01 0.39 -17.58
N SER A 87 5.68 1.62 -17.19
CA SER A 87 6.13 2.19 -15.91
C SER A 87 5.61 1.38 -14.73
N LEU A 88 4.34 0.95 -14.78
CA LEU A 88 3.79 0.06 -13.75
C LEU A 88 4.48 -1.30 -13.79
N ALA A 89 4.71 -1.88 -14.98
CA ALA A 89 5.35 -3.19 -15.10
C ALA A 89 6.78 -3.20 -14.51
N LEU A 90 7.56 -2.15 -14.74
CA LEU A 90 8.91 -1.99 -14.17
C LEU A 90 8.88 -1.86 -12.65
N GLU A 91 8.00 -1.02 -12.11
CA GLU A 91 7.88 -0.85 -10.66
C GLU A 91 7.40 -2.13 -9.97
N VAL A 92 6.46 -2.86 -10.59
CA VAL A 92 6.02 -4.15 -10.04
C VAL A 92 7.13 -5.18 -10.12
N ALA A 93 7.99 -5.18 -11.14
CA ALA A 93 9.16 -6.05 -11.18
C ALA A 93 10.15 -5.74 -10.03
N THR A 94 10.35 -4.46 -9.69
CA THR A 94 11.12 -4.09 -8.49
C THR A 94 10.48 -4.59 -7.20
N LEU A 95 9.14 -4.54 -7.10
CA LEU A 95 8.42 -5.10 -5.96
C LEU A 95 8.56 -6.63 -5.89
N VAL A 96 8.45 -7.34 -7.02
CA VAL A 96 8.68 -8.80 -7.08
C VAL A 96 10.09 -9.11 -6.57
N ALA A 97 11.13 -8.46 -7.10
CA ALA A 97 12.51 -8.67 -6.65
C ALA A 97 12.69 -8.41 -5.14
N LYS A 98 12.09 -7.33 -4.63
CA LYS A 98 12.14 -6.99 -3.20
C LYS A 98 11.52 -8.06 -2.31
N TRP A 99 10.37 -8.59 -2.70
CA TRP A 99 9.63 -9.56 -1.89
C TRP A 99 10.19 -10.98 -2.04
N THR A 100 10.75 -11.32 -3.21
CA THR A 100 11.60 -12.50 -3.39
C THR A 100 12.81 -12.47 -2.46
N ALA A 101 13.50 -11.33 -2.35
CA ALA A 101 14.63 -11.17 -1.45
C ALA A 101 14.24 -11.31 0.05
N ARG A 102 12.95 -11.21 0.38
CA ARG A 102 12.39 -11.46 1.71
C ARG A 102 11.92 -12.90 1.91
N GLY A 103 12.15 -13.78 0.95
CA GLY A 103 11.84 -15.21 1.02
C GLY A 103 10.46 -15.61 0.49
N LEU A 104 9.77 -14.74 -0.25
CA LEU A 104 8.53 -15.13 -0.94
C LEU A 104 8.81 -15.82 -2.27
N SER A 105 7.88 -16.67 -2.70
CA SER A 105 7.98 -17.39 -3.97
C SER A 105 7.83 -16.42 -5.15
N PRO A 106 8.81 -16.37 -6.07
CA PRO A 106 8.71 -15.53 -7.27
C PRO A 106 7.49 -15.88 -8.12
N SER A 107 7.18 -17.17 -8.30
CA SER A 107 6.05 -17.61 -9.12
C SER A 107 4.72 -17.13 -8.55
N THR A 108 4.56 -17.18 -7.22
CA THR A 108 3.35 -16.68 -6.55
C THR A 108 3.23 -15.17 -6.64
N LEU A 109 4.33 -14.43 -6.51
CA LEU A 109 4.33 -12.98 -6.70
C LEU A 109 3.94 -12.59 -8.14
N GLU A 110 4.43 -13.35 -9.13
CA GLU A 110 4.09 -13.18 -10.55
C GLU A 110 2.63 -13.56 -10.85
N ASN A 111 2.11 -14.61 -10.22
CA ASN A 111 0.69 -14.98 -10.28
C ASN A 111 -0.18 -13.86 -9.73
N VAL A 112 0.15 -13.30 -8.56
CA VAL A 112 -0.58 -12.16 -7.99
C VAL A 112 -0.50 -10.94 -8.92
N ARG A 113 0.68 -10.62 -9.47
CA ARG A 113 0.87 -9.53 -10.44
C ARG A 113 -0.09 -9.68 -11.63
N PHE A 114 -0.18 -10.87 -12.21
CA PHE A 114 -0.95 -11.10 -13.42
C PHE A 114 -2.43 -11.28 -13.13
N GLN A 115 -2.81 -12.20 -12.24
CA GLN A 115 -4.20 -12.57 -11.99
C GLN A 115 -5.00 -11.48 -11.29
N VAL A 116 -4.40 -10.73 -10.36
CA VAL A 116 -5.10 -9.69 -9.58
C VAL A 116 -5.03 -8.33 -10.26
N PHE A 117 -3.89 -7.99 -10.87
CA PHE A 117 -3.65 -6.64 -11.39
C PHE A 117 -3.58 -6.57 -12.92
N ASN A 118 -3.63 -7.70 -13.62
CA ASN A 118 -3.46 -7.77 -15.08
C ASN A 118 -2.21 -7.03 -15.56
N VAL A 119 -1.12 -7.11 -14.78
CA VAL A 119 0.16 -6.49 -15.13
C VAL A 119 1.05 -7.55 -15.78
N SER A 120 1.31 -7.39 -17.07
CA SER A 120 2.29 -8.22 -17.78
C SER A 120 3.70 -8.00 -17.21
N ALA A 121 4.57 -9.01 -17.38
CA ALA A 121 5.99 -8.81 -17.13
C ALA A 121 6.51 -7.62 -17.96
N PRO A 122 7.45 -6.82 -17.42
CA PRO A 122 8.04 -5.76 -18.21
C PRO A 122 8.69 -6.36 -19.45
N VAL A 123 8.44 -5.76 -20.61
CA VAL A 123 9.31 -5.94 -21.76
C VAL A 123 10.64 -5.30 -21.38
N GLY A 124 11.72 -6.08 -21.46
CA GLY A 124 13.07 -5.62 -21.08
C GLY A 124 13.51 -4.37 -21.86
N PRO A 125 14.66 -3.78 -21.51
CA PRO A 125 15.31 -2.82 -22.41
C PRO A 125 15.58 -3.45 -23.79
#